data_AF-F3FXR4-F1
#
_entry.id   AF-F3FXR4-F1
#
_cell.length_a   1.000
_cell.length_b   1.000
_cell.length_c   1.000
_cell.angle_alpha   90.00
_cell.angle_beta   90.00
_cell.angle_gamma   90.00
#
_symmetry.space_group_name_H-M   'P 1'
#
loop_
_entity.id
_entity.type
_entity.pdbx_description
1 polymer ?
#
loop_
_entity_poly.entity_id
_entity_poly.type
_entity_poly.pdbx_seq_one_letter_code
_entity_poly.pdbx_strand_id
1 'polypeptide(L)' 'FRIELGEIAARLNDHPDVLDAVVVAREDVPGDKRLVGYYTSAEDKAGLDIEQLRAWLSGLLP' A
#
# COMPACT_ATOMS: atom_id res chain seq x y z
N PHE A 1 -15.35 5.83 9.66
CA PHE A 1 -14.35 6.45 8.78
C PHE A 1 -14.60 6.02 7.35
N ARG A 2 -14.59 6.96 6.41
CA ARG A 2 -14.58 6.67 4.97
C ARG A 2 -13.12 6.75 4.52
N ILE A 3 -12.66 5.75 3.79
CA ILE A 3 -11.27 5.67 3.31
C ILE A 3 -11.29 5.78 1.79
N GLU A 4 -10.49 6.69 1.26
CA GLU A 4 -10.30 6.84 -0.18
C GLU A 4 -9.13 5.97 -0.63
N LEU A 5 -9.43 4.83 -1.26
CA LEU A 5 -8.39 3.87 -1.69
C LEU A 5 -7.38 4.50 -2.66
N GLY A 6 -7.85 5.42 -3.50
CA GLY A 6 -7.01 6.16 -4.44
C GLY A 6 -5.96 7.04 -3.74
N GLU A 7 -6.23 7.54 -2.53
CA GLU A 7 -5.24 8.30 -1.76
C GLU A 7 -4.11 7.38 -1.31
N ILE A 8 -4.43 6.20 -0.77
CA ILE A 8 -3.43 5.24 -0.31
C ILE A 8 -2.58 4.74 -1.48
N ALA A 9 -3.22 4.45 -2.62
CA ALA A 9 -2.51 4.06 -3.84
C ALA A 9 -1.58 5.17 -4.35
N ALA A 10 -2.05 6.43 -4.35
CA ALA A 10 -1.22 7.57 -4.72
C ALA A 10 0.00 7.71 -3.80
N ARG A 11 -0.17 7.56 -2.48
CA ARG A 11 0.97 7.54 -1.56
C ARG A 11 1.90 6.38 -1.87
N LEU A 12 1.42 5.14 -2.01
CA LEU A 12 2.30 4.03 -2.39
C LEU A 12 3.15 4.33 -3.63
N ASN A 13 2.57 4.96 -4.66
CA ASN A 13 3.26 5.35 -5.89
C ASN A 13 4.25 6.51 -5.74
N ASP A 14 4.14 7.33 -4.69
CA ASP A 14 5.14 8.36 -4.38
C ASP A 14 6.43 7.77 -3.77
N HIS A 15 6.42 6.50 -3.36
CA HIS A 15 7.61 5.85 -2.81
C HIS A 15 8.62 5.54 -3.95
N PRO A 16 9.90 5.95 -3.85
CA PRO A 16 10.88 5.84 -4.95
C PRO A 16 11.14 4.43 -5.49
N ASP A 17 10.85 3.42 -4.68
CA ASP A 17 11.11 2.02 -4.97
C ASP A 17 9.85 1.25 -5.42
N VAL A 18 8.68 1.91 -5.40
CA VAL A 18 7.42 1.37 -5.92
C VAL A 18 7.26 1.85 -7.37
N LEU A 19 6.97 0.91 -8.28
CA LEU A 19 6.75 1.23 -9.69
C LEU A 19 5.27 1.47 -10.01
N ASP A 20 4.40 0.66 -9.43
CA ASP A 20 2.96 0.80 -9.53
C ASP A 20 2.31 0.15 -8.31
N ALA A 21 1.14 0.65 -7.92
CA ALA A 21 0.42 0.20 -6.76
C ALA A 21 -1.10 0.36 -6.92
N VAL A 22 -1.82 -0.65 -6.42
CA VAL A 22 -3.27 -0.65 -6.33
C VAL A 22 -3.71 -1.04 -4.92
N VAL A 23 -4.78 -0.42 -4.44
CA VAL A 23 -5.33 -0.68 -3.11
C VAL A 23 -6.78 -1.09 -3.25
N VAL A 24 -7.15 -2.20 -2.62
CA VAL A 24 -8.50 -2.77 -2.65
C VAL A 24 -9.01 -3.04 -1.24
N ALA A 25 -10.32 -2.86 -1.04
CA ALA A 25 -11.00 -3.38 0.14
C ALA A 25 -11.37 -4.85 -0.12
N ARG A 26 -10.87 -5.75 0.73
CA ARG A 26 -11.21 -7.18 0.70
C ARG A 26 -12.04 -7.56 1.91
N GLU A 27 -12.95 -8.50 1.70
CA GLU A 27 -13.75 -9.15 2.73
C GLU A 27 -13.72 -10.65 2.43
N ASP A 28 -12.57 -11.27 2.71
CA ASP A 28 -12.36 -12.69 2.41
C ASP A 28 -13.12 -13.60 3.38
N VAL A 29 -13.39 -13.10 4.60
CA VAL A 29 -14.27 -13.70 5.60
C VAL A 29 -15.40 -12.70 5.87
N PRO A 30 -16.68 -13.11 5.87
CA PRO A 30 -17.79 -12.21 6.14
C PRO A 30 -17.60 -11.45 7.46
N GLY A 31 -17.70 -10.12 7.39
CA GLY A 31 -17.49 -9.23 8.53
C GLY A 31 -16.04 -8.82 8.79
N ASP A 32 -15.04 -9.45 8.15
CA ASP A 32 -13.62 -9.09 8.28
C ASP A 32 -13.16 -8.29 7.05
N LYS A 33 -13.40 -6.98 7.11
CA LYS A 33 -12.99 -6.04 6.06
C LYS A 33 -11.57 -5.55 6.32
N ARG A 34 -10.70 -5.70 5.32
CA ARG A 34 -9.32 -5.22 5.35
C ARG A 34 -8.94 -4.50 4.06
N LEU A 35 -8.00 -3.57 4.18
CA LEU A 35 -7.37 -2.96 3.02
C LEU A 35 -6.15 -3.78 2.64
N VAL A 36 -6.00 -4.04 1.34
CA VAL A 36 -4.85 -4.75 0.78
C VAL A 36 -4.23 -3.91 -0.33
N GLY A 37 -2.94 -3.61 -0.19
CA GLY A 37 -2.13 -2.98 -1.21
C GLY A 37 -1.31 -4.01 -1.97
N TYR A 38 -1.38 -3.98 -3.29
CA TYR A 38 -0.47 -4.70 -4.19
C TYR A 38 0.44 -3.67 -4.84
N TYR A 39 1.71 -4.00 -4.97
CA TYR A 39 2.69 -3.13 -5.61
C TYR A 39 3.71 -3.94 -6.41
N THR A 40 4.39 -3.26 -7.31
CA THR A 40 5.54 -3.78 -8.05
C THR A 40 6.80 -2.96 -7.74
N SER A 41 7.96 -3.58 -7.85
CA SER A 41 9.28 -2.94 -7.69
C SER A 41 10.24 -3.50 -8.74
N ALA A 42 11.30 -2.76 -9.09
CA ALA A 42 12.30 -3.24 -10.04
C ALA A 42 13.02 -4.49 -9.52
N GLU A 43 13.29 -5.45 -10.42
CA GLU A 43 13.87 -6.78 -10.09
C GLU A 43 15.21 -6.70 -9.35
N ASP A 44 15.98 -5.62 -9.54
CA ASP A 44 17.31 -5.42 -8.95
C ASP A 44 17.27 -4.76 -7.56
N LYS A 45 16.10 -4.31 -7.08
CA LYS A 45 15.95 -3.84 -5.70
C LYS A 45 15.66 -5.04 -4.83
N ALA A 46 16.72 -5.69 -4.39
CA ALA A 46 16.70 -6.70 -3.34
C ALA A 46 15.96 -6.15 -2.11
N GLY A 47 14.67 -6.46 -2.01
CA GLY A 47 13.83 -6.21 -0.86
C GLY A 47 13.48 -4.74 -0.64
N LEU A 48 12.41 -4.26 -1.26
CA LEU A 48 11.60 -3.24 -0.61
C LEU A 48 11.19 -3.80 0.77
N ASP A 49 11.76 -3.26 1.83
CA ASP A 49 11.44 -3.69 3.19
C ASP A 49 10.00 -3.26 3.52
N ILE A 50 9.14 -4.25 3.74
CA ILE A 50 7.72 -4.03 4.01
C ILE A 50 7.49 -3.20 5.28
N GLU A 51 8.38 -3.32 6.27
CA GLU A 51 8.27 -2.55 7.51
C GLU A 51 8.61 -1.07 7.27
N GLN A 52 9.62 -0.79 6.43
CA GLN A 52 9.94 0.58 6.02
C GLN A 52 8.81 1.20 5.20
N LEU A 53 8.22 0.45 4.27
CA LEU A 53 7.06 0.92 3.49
C LEU A 53 5.86 1.23 4.40
N ARG A 54 5.57 0.38 5.39
CA ARG A 54 4.51 0.59 6.37
C ARG A 54 4.77 1.83 7.24
N ALA A 55 6.00 1.99 7.73
CA ALA A 55 6.38 3.16 8.52
C ALA A 55 6.25 4.45 7.71
N TRP A 56 6.67 4.42 6.44
CA TRP A 56 6.56 5.55 5.52
C TRP A 56 5.10 5.96 5.30
N LEU A 57 4.21 5.00 4.99
CA LEU A 57 2.77 5.27 4.82
C LEU A 57 2.12 5.81 6.10
N SER A 58 2.50 5.29 7.27
CA SER A 58 1.95 5.71 8.56
C SER A 58 2.32 7.15 8.93
N GLY A 59 3.38 7.70 8.34
CA GLY A 59 3.73 9.12 8.48
C GLY A 59 2.96 10.07 7.55
N LEU A 60 2.29 9.53 6.53
CA LEU A 60 1.63 10.29 5.47
C LEU A 60 0.11 10.20 5.50
N LEU A 61 -0.41 9.13 6.07
CA LEU A 61 -1.83 8.82 6.17
C LEU A 61 -2.27 8.86 7.65
N PRO A 62 -3.47 9.37 7.94
CA PRO A 62 -4.01 9.49 9.29
C PRO A 62 -4.45 8.16 9.92
#